data_AF-A0A136JTZ4-F1
#
_entry.id   AF-A0A136JTZ4-F1
#
_cell.length_a   1.000
_cell.length_b   1.000
_cell.length_c   1.000
_cell.angle_alpha   90.00
_cell.angle_beta   90.00
_cell.angle_gamma   90.00
#
_symmetry.space_group_name_H-M   'P 1'
#
loop_
_entity.id
_entity.type
_entity.pdbx_description
1 polymer ?
#
loop_
_entity_poly.entity_id
_entity_poly.type
_entity_poly.pdbx_seq_one_letter_code
_entity_poly.pdbx_strand_id
1 'polypeptide(L)'
;MKYSATEFLKTATNTAEHFGFRKVENFKNEPLCKNCCNPISHNIKPEDRSFNTHNGLLNSYIATFCENNLHALNSPVLLYSAEQAPDTQDISIAFNIFNVQKSIAEAILIQMSRSLMQDLGHTEHTVRINSLGDNESSTRYNRELANFLRKRIDSMPTNARESMKIHPLQALIELIKEDHDLAYKCPNPLEYLSDQSRKHFREIVEYLDMTETPYEIDPKMVNNFDCYSDALFEIEEYSTTDGINSQITIQGGRFDDLIYNKTKNRIPAAGTIVTIKNTGKTLTKVPRIKDLNPDVFVVQLGFGPKIRSLMIIDELRRAGIPVQHNLASDSLSAQIREAEARGVRYTIIVGQKEFIDNTVILRDMRERNQENVRPEQMLKKAKKATYNRVKEITCVVCLLMICSCPHMAINVQVDKNNNESSANVIRRFTKRVQGAGIIPKVRGGRYYSRVKSRNVQRVSKLKKLAKKEEYEELLKLGKVQEQKSFRR
;
A
#
# COMPACT_ATOMS: atom_id res chain seq x y z
N MET A 1 19.15 8.76 -8.77
CA MET A 1 17.94 9.21 -8.06
C MET A 1 16.72 8.82 -8.89
N LYS A 2 15.91 7.84 -8.49
CA LYS A 2 14.66 7.56 -9.23
C LYS A 2 13.44 8.29 -8.66
N TYR A 3 13.41 8.63 -7.36
CA TYR A 3 12.24 9.26 -6.73
C TYR A 3 12.58 10.58 -6.05
N SER A 4 11.74 11.59 -6.27
CA SER A 4 11.72 12.77 -5.42
C SER A 4 11.08 12.41 -4.07
N ALA A 5 11.57 12.99 -2.98
CA ALA A 5 10.96 12.94 -1.65
C ALA A 5 9.43 13.17 -1.68
N THR A 6 8.98 14.13 -2.49
CA THR A 6 7.56 14.46 -2.66
C THR A 6 6.79 13.37 -3.41
N GLU A 7 7.41 12.74 -4.41
CA GLU A 7 6.81 11.66 -5.18
C GLU A 7 6.67 10.39 -4.34
N PHE A 8 7.70 10.09 -3.53
CA PHE A 8 7.64 9.01 -2.55
C PHE A 8 6.48 9.21 -1.58
N LEU A 9 6.41 10.36 -0.89
CA LEU A 9 5.34 10.64 0.07
C LEU A 9 3.95 10.61 -0.57
N LYS A 10 3.82 11.10 -1.81
CA LYS A 10 2.55 11.07 -2.54
C LYS A 10 2.12 9.63 -2.83
N THR A 11 3.05 8.80 -3.29
CA THR A 11 2.79 7.38 -3.61
C THR A 11 2.48 6.58 -2.35
N ALA A 12 3.27 6.77 -1.30
CA ALA A 12 3.07 6.15 0.01
C ALA A 12 1.72 6.52 0.61
N THR A 13 1.36 7.80 0.59
CA THR A 13 0.06 8.27 1.12
C THR A 13 -1.11 7.71 0.33
N ASN A 14 -1.05 7.73 -1.00
CA ASN A 14 -2.12 7.19 -1.86
C ASN A 14 -2.29 5.67 -1.65
N THR A 15 -1.18 4.94 -1.46
CA THR A 15 -1.22 3.51 -1.16
C THR A 15 -1.84 3.28 0.21
N ALA A 16 -1.42 4.04 1.22
CA ALA A 16 -1.88 3.90 2.60
C ALA A 16 -3.40 4.14 2.74
N GLU A 17 -3.92 5.21 2.12
CA GLU A 17 -5.35 5.53 2.14
C GLU A 17 -6.20 4.43 1.50
N HIS A 18 -5.68 3.76 0.46
CA HIS A 18 -6.36 2.63 -0.17
C HIS A 18 -6.44 1.38 0.74
N PHE A 19 -5.44 1.18 1.60
CA PHE A 19 -5.45 0.15 2.64
C PHE A 19 -6.14 0.61 3.95
N GLY A 20 -6.83 1.76 3.91
CA GLY A 20 -7.63 2.27 5.02
C GLY A 20 -6.87 3.04 6.09
N PHE A 21 -5.57 3.32 5.90
CA PHE A 21 -4.80 4.17 6.79
C PHE A 21 -5.19 5.65 6.62
N ARG A 22 -5.21 6.39 7.72
CA ARG A 22 -5.66 7.79 7.75
C ARG A 22 -4.70 8.64 8.56
N LYS A 23 -4.81 9.97 8.45
CA LYS A 23 -4.09 10.89 9.34
C LYS A 23 -4.85 11.06 10.65
N VAL A 24 -4.15 11.50 11.68
CA VAL A 24 -4.71 11.83 13.00
C VAL A 24 -5.94 12.73 12.90
N GLU A 25 -5.90 13.73 12.02
CA GLU A 25 -6.97 14.71 11.82
C GLU A 25 -8.30 14.06 11.41
N ASN A 26 -8.25 12.94 10.68
CA ASN A 26 -9.44 12.24 10.19
C ASN A 26 -10.20 11.49 11.30
N PHE A 27 -9.61 11.29 12.48
CA PHE A 27 -10.23 10.55 13.60
C PHE A 27 -10.98 11.45 14.58
N LYS A 28 -10.82 12.77 14.52
CA LYS A 28 -11.37 13.71 15.53
C LYS A 28 -12.90 13.66 15.69
N ASN A 29 -13.62 13.23 14.66
CA ASN A 29 -15.08 13.18 14.63
C ASN A 29 -15.65 11.77 14.87
N GLU A 30 -14.82 10.76 15.13
CA GLU A 30 -15.29 9.39 15.33
C GLU A 30 -15.86 9.16 16.74
N PRO A 31 -16.84 8.25 16.89
CA PRO A 31 -17.48 8.00 18.17
C PRO A 31 -16.50 7.33 19.15
N LEU A 32 -16.24 8.02 20.26
CA LEU A 32 -15.41 7.52 21.35
C LEU A 32 -16.17 6.50 22.21
N CYS A 33 -15.41 5.61 22.85
CA CYS A 33 -15.87 4.66 23.85
C CYS A 33 -16.31 5.42 25.10
N LYS A 34 -17.56 5.18 25.52
CA LYS A 34 -18.15 5.80 26.72
C LYS A 34 -17.45 5.38 28.03
N ASN A 35 -16.70 4.27 28.02
CA ASN A 35 -15.98 3.76 29.18
C ASN A 35 -14.51 4.23 29.22
N CYS A 36 -13.98 4.80 28.13
CA CYS A 36 -12.61 5.26 28.04
C CYS A 36 -12.56 6.79 28.18
N CYS A 37 -12.92 7.29 29.37
CA CYS A 37 -13.08 8.73 29.60
C CYS A 37 -11.76 9.49 29.83
N ASN A 38 -10.70 8.79 30.24
CA ASN A 38 -9.44 9.43 30.62
C ASN A 38 -8.36 9.25 29.53
N PRO A 39 -7.57 10.30 29.25
CA PRO A 39 -6.37 10.18 28.44
C PRO A 39 -5.41 9.15 29.03
N ILE A 40 -4.80 8.34 28.17
CA ILE A 40 -3.73 7.44 28.59
C ILE A 40 -2.46 8.27 28.78
N SER A 41 -1.92 8.25 29.99
CA SER A 41 -0.59 8.79 30.23
C SER A 41 0.48 7.87 29.64
N HIS A 42 1.57 8.47 29.17
CA HIS A 42 2.73 7.74 28.67
C HIS A 42 4.01 8.36 29.24
N ASN A 43 5.02 7.53 29.47
CA ASN A 43 6.34 7.97 29.98
C ASN A 43 7.34 8.20 28.83
N ILE A 44 6.90 8.84 27.74
CA ILE A 44 7.74 9.10 26.55
C ILE A 44 8.22 10.54 26.64
N LYS A 45 9.52 10.72 26.88
CA LYS A 45 10.15 12.04 26.93
C LYS A 45 10.41 12.56 25.51
N PRO A 46 10.60 13.89 25.33
CA PRO A 46 11.01 14.44 24.03
C PRO A 46 12.31 13.82 23.49
N GLU A 47 13.26 13.50 24.38
CA GLU A 47 14.52 12.82 24.06
C GLU A 47 14.31 11.42 23.45
N ASP A 48 13.25 10.72 23.85
CA ASP A 48 12.91 9.39 23.35
C ASP A 48 12.31 9.44 21.92
N ARG A 49 11.93 10.63 21.41
CA ARG A 49 11.29 10.83 20.09
C ARG A 49 12.29 11.16 18.98
N SER A 50 13.45 10.52 18.99
CA SER A 50 14.47 10.74 17.96
C SER A 50 14.05 10.19 16.60
N PHE A 51 13.87 11.07 15.62
CA PHE A 51 13.52 10.70 14.24
C PHE A 51 14.66 10.04 13.46
N ASN A 52 15.86 9.99 14.03
CA ASN A 52 17.02 9.31 13.43
C ASN A 52 17.04 7.81 13.74
N THR A 53 16.27 7.37 14.74
CA THR A 53 16.30 5.98 15.22
C THR A 53 14.96 5.31 15.03
N HIS A 54 14.97 4.00 14.74
CA HIS A 54 13.75 3.21 14.58
C HIS A 54 12.87 3.22 15.83
N ASN A 55 13.49 3.03 17.01
CA ASN A 55 12.80 3.11 18.30
C ASN A 55 12.21 4.52 18.56
N GLY A 56 12.97 5.57 18.24
CA GLY A 56 12.48 6.95 18.43
C GLY A 56 11.32 7.32 17.54
N LEU A 57 11.29 6.81 16.30
CA LEU A 57 10.14 6.91 15.40
C LEU A 57 8.91 6.21 16.03
N LEU A 58 9.02 4.95 16.45
CA LEU A 58 7.93 4.21 17.10
C LEU A 58 7.41 4.93 18.35
N ASN A 59 8.30 5.44 19.21
CA ASN A 59 7.93 6.22 20.39
C ASN A 59 7.15 7.49 20.02
N SER A 60 7.53 8.19 18.96
CA SER A 60 6.79 9.36 18.48
C SER A 60 5.35 9.00 18.06
N TYR A 61 5.16 7.87 17.38
CA TYR A 61 3.83 7.42 16.97
C TYR A 61 2.97 6.93 18.13
N ILE A 62 3.57 6.24 19.11
CA ILE A 62 2.86 5.86 20.35
C ILE A 62 2.41 7.12 21.11
N ALA A 63 3.29 8.12 21.24
CA ALA A 63 2.92 9.38 21.86
C ALA A 63 1.77 10.08 21.10
N THR A 64 1.85 10.14 19.78
CA THR A 64 0.78 10.70 18.93
C THR A 64 -0.55 9.99 19.16
N PHE A 65 -0.54 8.66 19.28
CA PHE A 65 -1.73 7.85 19.57
C PHE A 65 -2.35 8.18 20.94
N CYS A 66 -1.53 8.31 21.98
CA CYS A 66 -1.99 8.66 23.33
C CYS A 66 -2.48 10.10 23.44
N GLU A 67 -1.71 11.08 22.93
CA GLU A 67 -2.02 12.52 23.01
C GLU A 67 -3.33 12.88 22.30
N ASN A 68 -3.69 12.14 21.25
CA ASN A 68 -4.93 12.34 20.49
C ASN A 68 -6.10 11.45 20.97
N ASN A 69 -5.96 10.76 22.11
CA ASN A 69 -6.97 9.88 22.69
C ASN A 69 -7.49 8.80 21.73
N LEU A 70 -6.64 8.32 20.81
CA LEU A 70 -7.06 7.34 19.81
C LEU A 70 -7.32 5.94 20.42
N HIS A 71 -6.83 5.68 21.64
CA HIS A 71 -7.16 4.48 22.41
C HIS A 71 -8.64 4.36 22.74
N ALA A 72 -9.34 5.50 22.83
CA ALA A 72 -10.76 5.52 23.18
C ALA A 72 -11.65 5.17 21.98
N LEU A 73 -11.11 4.96 20.78
CA LEU A 73 -11.93 4.59 19.62
C LEU A 73 -12.44 3.16 19.76
N ASN A 74 -13.73 2.95 19.48
CA ASN A 74 -14.35 1.61 19.45
C ASN A 74 -13.95 0.79 18.21
N SER A 75 -13.20 1.39 17.31
CA SER A 75 -12.78 0.84 16.02
C SER A 75 -11.27 0.60 15.99
N PRO A 76 -10.80 -0.32 15.13
CA PRO A 76 -9.40 -0.41 14.73
C PRO A 76 -8.87 0.93 14.23
N VAL A 77 -7.67 1.32 14.66
CA VAL A 77 -7.04 2.59 14.28
C VAL A 77 -5.88 2.33 13.36
N LEU A 78 -6.04 2.64 12.07
CA LEU A 78 -4.99 2.55 11.06
C LEU A 78 -4.46 3.96 10.79
N LEU A 79 -3.30 4.28 11.35
CA LEU A 79 -2.69 5.60 11.35
C LEU A 79 -1.43 5.62 10.48
N TYR A 80 -1.24 6.67 9.68
CA TYR A 80 0.07 6.96 9.08
C TYR A 80 0.58 8.34 9.45
N SER A 81 1.90 8.46 9.59
CA SER A 81 2.60 9.74 9.76
C SER A 81 3.96 9.69 9.06
N ALA A 82 4.37 10.82 8.50
CA ALA A 82 5.66 10.97 7.83
C ALA A 82 6.52 11.97 8.59
N GLU A 83 7.75 11.58 8.86
CA GLU A 83 8.75 12.36 9.58
C GLU A 83 10.02 12.48 8.74
N GLN A 84 10.78 13.55 8.97
CA GLN A 84 12.10 13.74 8.36
C GLN A 84 13.17 13.76 9.46
N ALA A 85 14.18 12.90 9.30
CA ALA A 85 15.33 12.84 10.19
C ALA A 85 16.12 14.16 10.11
N PRO A 86 16.39 14.85 11.24
CA PRO A 86 17.12 16.12 11.23
C PRO A 86 18.55 15.99 10.70
N ASP A 87 19.25 14.89 11.04
CA ASP A 87 20.68 14.76 10.78
C ASP A 87 20.95 14.17 9.39
N THR A 88 20.34 13.02 9.08
CA THR A 88 20.55 12.33 7.81
C THR A 88 19.67 12.88 6.68
N GLN A 89 18.66 13.69 7.01
CA GLN A 89 17.61 14.17 6.10
C GLN A 89 16.76 13.06 5.48
N ASP A 90 16.91 11.83 5.94
CA ASP A 90 16.11 10.68 5.52
C ASP A 90 14.63 10.91 5.81
N ILE A 91 13.79 10.33 4.97
CA ILE A 91 12.34 10.49 5.09
C ILE A 91 11.78 9.14 5.47
N SER A 92 11.09 9.12 6.60
CA SER A 92 10.46 7.92 7.14
C SER A 92 8.96 8.13 7.17
N ILE A 93 8.21 7.19 6.62
CA ILE A 93 6.76 7.13 6.80
C ILE A 93 6.43 5.86 7.57
N ALA A 94 5.67 6.02 8.64
CA ALA A 94 5.22 4.90 9.43
C ALA A 94 3.73 4.66 9.27
N PHE A 95 3.37 3.39 9.26
CA PHE A 95 2.01 2.89 9.20
C PHE A 95 1.80 2.03 10.42
N ASN A 96 0.84 2.41 11.27
CA ASN A 96 0.59 1.76 12.54
C ASN A 96 -0.88 1.35 12.62
N ILE A 97 -1.12 0.15 13.13
CA ILE A 97 -2.43 -0.44 13.37
C ILE A 97 -2.55 -0.69 14.86
N PHE A 98 -3.46 0.03 15.52
CA PHE A 98 -3.75 -0.14 16.94
C PHE A 98 -5.12 -0.79 17.15
N ASN A 99 -5.31 -1.36 18.33
CA ASN A 99 -6.53 -2.05 18.76
C ASN A 99 -6.85 -3.32 17.92
N VAL A 100 -5.83 -3.94 17.32
CA VAL A 100 -5.98 -5.17 16.53
C VAL A 100 -5.00 -6.23 17.02
N GLN A 101 -5.53 -7.23 17.74
CA GLN A 101 -4.74 -8.36 18.24
C GLN A 101 -4.47 -9.43 17.17
N LYS A 102 -5.30 -9.48 16.12
CA LYS A 102 -5.25 -10.54 15.10
C LYS A 102 -4.11 -10.31 14.10
N SER A 103 -3.58 -11.41 13.59
CA SER A 103 -2.56 -11.55 12.52
C SER A 103 -2.88 -10.79 11.21
N ILE A 104 -4.14 -10.40 11.01
CA ILE A 104 -4.57 -9.57 9.87
C ILE A 104 -3.88 -8.20 9.86
N ALA A 105 -3.45 -7.67 11.01
CA ALA A 105 -2.75 -6.39 11.07
C ALA A 105 -1.41 -6.48 10.32
N GLU A 106 -0.63 -7.53 10.59
CA GLU A 106 0.63 -7.83 9.94
C GLU A 106 0.42 -8.09 8.44
N ALA A 107 -0.62 -8.84 8.07
CA ALA A 107 -0.95 -9.08 6.66
C ALA A 107 -1.28 -7.79 5.89
N ILE A 108 -2.06 -6.86 6.49
CA ILE A 108 -2.35 -5.54 5.90
C ILE A 108 -1.04 -4.75 5.72
N LEU A 109 -0.19 -4.72 6.74
CA LEU A 109 1.07 -3.96 6.71
C LEU A 109 2.04 -4.51 5.66
N ILE A 110 2.20 -5.83 5.58
CA ILE A 110 3.05 -6.49 4.58
C ILE A 110 2.50 -6.20 3.18
N GLN A 111 1.21 -6.44 2.94
CA GLN A 111 0.61 -6.22 1.62
C GLN A 111 0.70 -4.76 1.18
N MET A 112 0.41 -3.82 2.07
CA MET A 112 0.52 -2.39 1.80
C MET A 112 1.97 -2.00 1.44
N SER A 113 2.95 -2.51 2.20
CA SER A 113 4.37 -2.21 1.99
C SER A 113 4.87 -2.80 0.66
N ARG A 114 4.42 -4.01 0.31
CA ARG A 114 4.70 -4.62 -1.00
C ARG A 114 4.09 -3.81 -2.14
N SER A 115 2.82 -3.42 -2.02
CA SER A 115 2.15 -2.59 -3.01
C SER A 115 2.86 -1.24 -3.18
N LEU A 116 3.37 -0.65 -2.10
CA LEU A 116 4.19 0.55 -2.15
C LEU A 116 5.51 0.33 -2.90
N MET A 117 6.23 -0.76 -2.61
CA MET A 117 7.47 -1.12 -3.34
C MET A 117 7.21 -1.28 -4.84
N GLN A 118 6.12 -1.97 -5.22
CA GLN A 118 5.72 -2.15 -6.62
C GLN A 118 5.39 -0.82 -7.31
N ASP A 119 4.66 0.07 -6.63
CA ASP A 119 4.32 1.39 -7.16
C ASP A 119 5.56 2.28 -7.32
N LEU A 120 6.55 2.10 -6.44
CA LEU A 120 7.89 2.67 -6.55
C LEU A 120 8.80 1.87 -7.50
N GLY A 121 8.25 1.00 -8.36
CA GLY A 121 9.00 0.30 -9.39
C GLY A 121 9.97 -0.78 -8.91
N HIS A 122 9.99 -1.11 -7.62
CA HIS A 122 10.78 -2.20 -7.03
C HIS A 122 9.96 -3.49 -7.05
N THR A 123 9.91 -4.14 -8.21
CA THR A 123 9.05 -5.31 -8.45
C THR A 123 9.64 -6.62 -7.92
N GLU A 124 10.96 -6.70 -7.75
CA GLU A 124 11.67 -7.90 -7.28
C GLU A 124 12.07 -7.72 -5.80
N HIS A 125 11.16 -8.07 -4.91
CA HIS A 125 11.38 -7.97 -3.46
C HIS A 125 10.84 -9.22 -2.77
N THR A 126 11.41 -9.55 -1.62
CA THR A 126 10.97 -10.68 -0.78
C THR A 126 10.77 -10.24 0.65
N VAL A 127 9.74 -10.82 1.27
CA VAL A 127 9.40 -10.55 2.65
C VAL A 127 10.19 -11.50 3.54
N ARG A 128 11.06 -10.98 4.39
CA ARG A 128 11.72 -11.78 5.42
C ARG A 128 10.86 -11.71 6.67
N ILE A 129 10.53 -12.85 7.26
CA ILE A 129 9.65 -12.93 8.43
C ILE A 129 10.31 -13.71 9.57
N ASN A 130 10.00 -13.31 10.80
CA ASN A 130 10.41 -14.00 12.02
C ASN A 130 9.37 -13.79 13.12
N SER A 131 9.48 -14.52 14.23
CA SER A 131 8.76 -14.22 15.46
C SER A 131 9.68 -14.39 16.68
N LEU A 132 9.69 -13.38 17.56
CA LEU A 132 10.31 -13.44 18.88
C LEU A 132 9.33 -13.97 19.95
N GLY A 133 8.07 -14.14 19.58
CA GLY A 133 6.98 -14.55 20.46
C GLY A 133 6.61 -13.52 21.53
N ASP A 134 5.71 -13.94 22.41
CA ASP A 134 5.34 -13.21 23.61
C ASP A 134 6.46 -13.18 24.67
N ASN A 135 6.20 -12.49 25.79
CA ASN A 135 7.16 -12.37 26.90
C ASN A 135 7.61 -13.75 27.45
N GLU A 136 6.73 -14.75 27.49
CA GLU A 136 7.11 -16.11 27.92
C GLU A 136 8.10 -16.74 26.94
N SER A 137 7.80 -16.65 25.64
CA SER A 137 8.66 -17.13 24.55
C SER A 137 10.02 -16.46 24.57
N SER A 138 10.04 -15.13 24.66
CA SER A 138 11.26 -14.32 24.73
C SER A 138 12.10 -14.67 25.97
N THR A 139 11.48 -14.88 27.13
CA THR A 139 12.19 -15.29 28.35
C THR A 139 12.88 -16.65 28.20
N ARG A 140 12.17 -17.63 27.62
CA ARG A 140 12.74 -18.97 27.37
C ARG A 140 13.89 -18.90 26.36
N TYR A 141 13.68 -18.20 25.25
CA TYR A 141 14.68 -18.05 24.20
C TYR A 141 15.94 -17.33 24.69
N ASN A 142 15.78 -16.21 25.39
CA ASN A 142 16.92 -15.44 25.92
C ASN A 142 17.76 -16.25 26.91
N ARG A 143 17.14 -17.11 27.71
CA ARG A 143 17.87 -18.02 28.62
C ARG A 143 18.74 -19.00 27.85
N GLU A 144 18.18 -19.65 26.84
CA GLU A 144 18.92 -20.63 26.03
C GLU A 144 20.02 -19.98 25.18
N LEU A 145 19.72 -18.84 24.54
CA LEU A 145 20.72 -18.07 23.82
C LEU A 145 21.87 -17.64 24.74
N ALA A 146 21.55 -17.14 25.94
CA ALA A 146 22.57 -16.74 26.89
C ALA A 146 23.44 -17.92 27.34
N ASN A 147 22.83 -19.09 27.61
CA ASN A 147 23.56 -20.31 27.96
C ASN A 147 24.45 -20.80 26.82
N PHE A 148 23.97 -20.71 25.57
CA PHE A 148 24.71 -21.10 24.37
C PHE A 148 25.95 -20.21 24.16
N LEU A 149 25.79 -18.88 24.27
CA LEU A 149 26.87 -17.92 24.06
C LEU A 149 27.90 -17.93 25.19
N ARG A 150 27.47 -18.05 26.46
CA ARG A 150 28.40 -18.12 27.61
C ARG A 150 29.38 -19.28 27.53
N LYS A 151 28.92 -20.46 27.07
CA LYS A 151 29.78 -21.64 26.85
C LYS A 151 30.85 -21.43 25.79
N ARG A 152 30.73 -20.39 24.97
CA ARG A 152 31.60 -20.09 23.82
C ARG A 152 32.14 -18.67 23.86
N ILE A 153 32.15 -18.07 25.06
CA ILE A 153 32.55 -16.67 25.25
C ILE A 153 33.96 -16.40 24.74
N ASP A 154 34.88 -17.35 24.90
CA ASP A 154 36.29 -17.19 24.51
C ASP A 154 36.49 -17.15 22.99
N SER A 155 35.57 -17.75 22.23
CA SER A 155 35.58 -17.72 20.76
C SER A 155 34.84 -16.52 20.18
N MET A 156 34.23 -15.66 21.00
CA MET A 156 33.50 -14.49 20.52
C MET A 156 34.43 -13.28 20.32
N PRO A 157 34.18 -12.47 19.28
CA PRO A 157 34.81 -11.16 19.11
C PRO A 157 34.65 -10.25 20.32
N THR A 158 35.55 -9.28 20.49
CA THR A 158 35.52 -8.32 21.61
C THR A 158 34.20 -7.58 21.71
N ASN A 159 33.68 -7.09 20.57
CA ASN A 159 32.44 -6.32 20.54
C ASN A 159 31.26 -7.19 21.00
N ALA A 160 31.13 -8.40 20.46
CA ALA A 160 30.09 -9.36 20.86
C ALA A 160 30.19 -9.73 22.36
N ARG A 161 31.40 -9.87 22.92
CA ARG A 161 31.59 -10.11 24.36
C ARG A 161 31.16 -8.94 25.23
N GLU A 162 31.37 -7.71 24.78
CA GLU A 162 30.88 -6.52 25.49
C GLU A 162 29.35 -6.41 25.42
N SER A 163 28.77 -6.60 24.24
CA SER A 163 27.31 -6.64 24.05
C SER A 163 26.65 -7.74 24.87
N MET A 164 27.32 -8.88 25.07
CA MET A 164 26.82 -9.99 25.89
C MET A 164 26.62 -9.59 27.37
N LYS A 165 27.37 -8.61 27.88
CA LYS A 165 27.19 -8.08 29.24
C LYS A 165 25.89 -7.28 29.37
N ILE A 166 25.41 -6.71 28.27
CA ILE A 166 24.20 -5.90 28.19
C ILE A 166 22.99 -6.80 27.91
N HIS A 167 23.02 -7.52 26.79
CA HIS A 167 21.91 -8.40 26.38
C HIS A 167 22.38 -9.50 25.40
N PRO A 168 21.93 -10.77 25.54
CA PRO A 168 22.32 -11.85 24.63
C PRO A 168 21.94 -11.61 23.16
N LEU A 169 20.79 -10.98 22.89
CA LEU A 169 20.41 -10.61 21.51
C LEU A 169 21.31 -9.53 20.91
N GLN A 170 21.88 -8.62 21.71
CA GLN A 170 22.84 -7.65 21.19
C GLN A 170 24.15 -8.34 20.79
N ALA A 171 24.61 -9.31 21.58
CA ALA A 171 25.75 -10.14 21.19
C ALA A 171 25.47 -10.91 19.89
N LEU A 172 24.26 -11.47 19.74
CA LEU A 172 23.85 -12.13 18.50
C LEU A 172 23.86 -11.18 17.29
N ILE A 173 23.34 -9.96 17.44
CA ILE A 173 23.38 -8.95 16.37
C ILE A 173 24.81 -8.64 15.95
N GLU A 174 25.73 -8.47 16.90
CA GLU A 174 27.13 -8.19 16.58
C GLU A 174 27.81 -9.40 15.89
N LEU A 175 27.52 -10.62 16.34
CA LEU A 175 27.99 -11.83 15.66
C LEU A 175 27.47 -11.95 14.23
N ILE A 176 26.21 -11.54 13.97
CA ILE A 176 25.63 -11.53 12.62
C ILE A 176 26.33 -10.48 11.75
N LYS A 177 26.58 -9.28 12.29
CA LYS A 177 27.29 -8.20 11.56
C LYS A 177 28.71 -8.57 11.18
N GLU A 178 29.40 -9.29 12.05
CA GLU A 178 30.77 -9.77 11.80
C GLU A 178 30.83 -11.08 10.99
N ASP A 179 29.67 -11.58 10.51
CA ASP A 179 29.54 -12.85 9.79
C ASP A 179 30.20 -14.04 10.51
N HIS A 180 30.07 -14.07 11.84
CA HIS A 180 30.74 -15.05 12.67
C HIS A 180 30.00 -16.40 12.69
N ASP A 181 30.73 -17.51 12.57
CA ASP A 181 30.20 -18.90 12.59
C ASP A 181 29.19 -19.19 13.71
N LEU A 182 29.38 -18.57 14.88
CA LEU A 182 28.50 -18.76 16.03
C LEU A 182 27.08 -18.25 15.77
N ALA A 183 26.90 -17.18 14.99
CA ALA A 183 25.58 -16.67 14.63
C ALA A 183 24.73 -17.73 13.93
N TYR A 184 25.36 -18.59 13.12
CA TYR A 184 24.72 -19.67 12.37
C TYR A 184 24.39 -20.90 13.22
N LYS A 185 25.01 -21.03 14.41
CA LYS A 185 24.83 -22.18 15.31
C LYS A 185 23.92 -21.85 16.50
N CYS A 186 23.45 -20.61 16.61
CA CYS A 186 22.57 -20.16 17.69
C CYS A 186 21.22 -20.88 17.66
N PRO A 187 20.57 -21.05 18.83
CA PRO A 187 19.22 -21.60 18.90
C PRO A 187 18.24 -20.75 18.09
N ASN A 188 17.23 -21.40 17.51
CA ASN A 188 16.22 -20.73 16.69
C ASN A 188 15.07 -20.20 17.59
N PRO A 189 14.74 -18.88 17.57
CA PRO A 189 13.63 -18.33 18.37
C PRO A 189 12.28 -19.02 18.12
N LEU A 190 12.02 -19.50 16.89
CA LEU A 190 10.76 -20.13 16.52
C LEU A 190 10.47 -21.43 17.27
N GLU A 191 11.51 -22.10 17.78
CA GLU A 191 11.38 -23.33 18.59
C GLU A 191 10.85 -23.04 20.00
N TYR A 192 10.97 -21.79 20.47
CA TYR A 192 10.62 -21.37 21.83
C TYR A 192 9.31 -20.59 21.91
N LEU A 193 8.54 -20.53 20.83
CA LEU A 193 7.23 -19.86 20.81
C LEU A 193 6.23 -20.57 21.73
N SER A 194 5.41 -19.78 22.42
CA SER A 194 4.19 -20.25 23.08
C SER A 194 3.19 -20.76 22.03
N ASP A 195 2.20 -21.55 22.45
CA ASP A 195 1.20 -22.07 21.51
C ASP A 195 0.41 -20.93 20.84
N GLN A 196 0.19 -19.83 21.57
CA GLN A 196 -0.50 -18.66 21.05
C GLN A 196 0.33 -17.94 19.97
N SER A 197 1.60 -17.64 20.24
CA SER A 197 2.47 -17.00 19.24
C SER A 197 2.76 -17.92 18.05
N ARG A 198 2.86 -19.24 18.27
CA ARG A 198 3.00 -20.22 17.18
C ARG A 198 1.77 -20.24 16.28
N LYS A 199 0.57 -20.17 16.85
CA LYS A 199 -0.68 -20.05 16.09
C LYS A 199 -0.73 -18.73 15.32
N HIS A 200 -0.40 -17.62 15.97
CA HIS A 200 -0.38 -16.29 15.36
C HIS A 200 0.57 -16.23 14.17
N PHE A 201 1.81 -16.72 14.34
CA PHE A 201 2.80 -16.78 13.26
C PHE A 201 2.34 -17.66 12.10
N ARG A 202 1.72 -18.82 12.38
CA ARG A 202 1.15 -19.69 11.34
C ARG A 202 0.08 -18.99 10.52
N GLU A 203 -0.82 -18.25 11.16
CA GLU A 203 -1.83 -17.48 10.45
C GLU A 203 -1.16 -16.47 9.49
N ILE A 204 -0.09 -15.79 9.91
CA ILE A 204 0.70 -14.88 9.05
C ILE A 204 1.28 -15.63 7.84
N VAL A 205 1.88 -16.79 8.04
CA VAL A 205 2.39 -17.62 6.94
C VAL A 205 1.27 -18.02 5.98
N GLU A 206 0.11 -18.44 6.49
CA GLU A 206 -1.06 -18.76 5.67
C GLU A 206 -1.55 -17.55 4.84
N TYR A 207 -1.51 -16.33 5.40
CA TYR A 207 -1.80 -15.11 4.62
C TYR A 207 -0.82 -14.94 3.45
N LEU A 208 0.48 -15.17 3.68
CA LEU A 208 1.51 -15.00 2.67
C LEU A 208 1.39 -16.06 1.57
N ASP A 209 1.16 -17.32 1.94
CA ASP A 209 0.95 -18.43 1.00
C ASP A 209 -0.27 -18.15 0.10
N MET A 210 -1.40 -17.76 0.70
CA MET A 210 -2.64 -17.55 -0.03
C MET A 210 -2.64 -16.27 -0.90
N THR A 211 -1.76 -15.32 -0.59
CA THR A 211 -1.56 -14.11 -1.42
C THR A 211 -0.46 -14.30 -2.47
N GLU A 212 0.13 -15.50 -2.57
CA GLU A 212 1.27 -15.82 -3.43
C GLU A 212 2.42 -14.82 -3.19
N THR A 213 2.62 -14.43 -1.93
CA THR A 213 3.70 -13.54 -1.53
C THR A 213 5.00 -14.32 -1.42
N PRO A 214 6.09 -13.94 -2.12
CA PRO A 214 7.39 -14.54 -1.87
C PRO A 214 7.89 -14.10 -0.49
N TYR A 215 8.17 -15.07 0.37
CA TYR A 215 8.73 -14.84 1.69
C TYR A 215 9.83 -15.84 2.03
N GLU A 216 10.69 -15.43 2.96
CA GLU A 216 11.71 -16.26 3.59
C GLU A 216 11.55 -16.16 5.10
N ILE A 217 11.60 -17.30 5.79
CA ILE A 217 11.64 -17.32 7.25
C ILE A 217 13.11 -17.16 7.66
N ASP A 218 13.46 -16.02 8.25
CA ASP A 218 14.80 -15.78 8.79
C ASP A 218 14.78 -15.67 10.33
N PRO A 219 15.14 -16.75 11.04
CA PRO A 219 15.29 -16.74 12.49
C PRO A 219 16.29 -15.73 13.04
N LYS A 220 17.24 -15.27 12.22
CA LYS A 220 18.32 -14.36 12.61
C LYS A 220 17.92 -12.90 12.50
N MET A 221 16.78 -12.61 11.90
CA MET A 221 16.20 -11.27 11.88
C MET A 221 15.73 -10.94 13.30
N VAL A 222 16.65 -10.42 14.11
CA VAL A 222 16.45 -10.03 15.51
C VAL A 222 16.74 -8.53 15.71
N ASN A 223 16.84 -7.77 14.62
CA ASN A 223 17.01 -6.32 14.67
C ASN A 223 15.81 -5.69 15.38
N ASN A 224 16.05 -4.60 16.13
CA ASN A 224 15.03 -3.89 16.90
C ASN A 224 14.22 -4.79 17.86
N PHE A 225 14.86 -5.83 18.44
CA PHE A 225 14.23 -6.74 19.42
C PHE A 225 13.73 -6.03 20.68
N ASP A 226 14.21 -4.81 20.96
CA ASP A 226 13.76 -3.95 22.04
C ASP A 226 12.41 -3.28 21.73
N CYS A 227 12.04 -3.21 20.45
CA CYS A 227 10.83 -2.57 19.96
C CYS A 227 9.73 -3.57 19.62
N TYR A 228 10.12 -4.69 18.99
CA TYR A 228 9.16 -5.66 18.47
C TYR A 228 8.99 -6.87 19.39
N SER A 229 7.75 -7.37 19.43
CA SER A 229 7.27 -8.52 20.17
C SER A 229 6.42 -9.37 19.22
N ASP A 230 6.41 -10.69 19.41
CA ASP A 230 5.76 -11.64 18.49
C ASP A 230 6.29 -11.50 17.04
N ALA A 231 5.44 -11.29 16.04
CA ALA A 231 5.83 -11.28 14.64
C ALA A 231 6.56 -9.99 14.21
N LEU A 232 7.64 -10.17 13.45
CA LEU A 232 8.38 -9.09 12.79
C LEU A 232 8.70 -9.47 11.34
N PHE A 233 8.85 -8.46 10.49
CA PHE A 233 9.13 -8.63 9.08
C PHE A 233 9.97 -7.48 8.53
N GLU A 234 10.74 -7.79 7.48
CA GLU A 234 11.47 -6.83 6.67
C GLU A 234 11.15 -7.09 5.20
N ILE A 235 11.21 -6.06 4.36
CA ILE A 235 11.08 -6.22 2.90
C ILE A 235 12.36 -5.75 2.26
N GLU A 236 13.06 -6.69 1.64
CA GLU A 236 14.33 -6.46 0.97
C GLU A 236 14.16 -6.60 -0.55
N GLU A 237 14.87 -5.75 -1.29
CA GLU A 237 14.96 -5.86 -2.75
C GLU A 237 16.09 -6.83 -3.12
N TYR A 238 15.82 -7.79 -3.99
CA TYR A 238 16.90 -8.62 -4.54
C TYR A 238 17.66 -7.81 -5.58
N SER A 239 18.88 -7.40 -5.28
CA SER A 239 19.79 -6.87 -6.30
C SER A 239 20.84 -7.93 -6.64
N THR A 240 20.91 -8.33 -7.92
CA THR A 240 21.90 -9.28 -8.48
C THR A 240 23.33 -8.73 -8.52
N THR A 241 23.58 -7.56 -7.93
CA THR A 241 24.88 -6.91 -7.85
C THR A 241 25.19 -6.67 -6.39
N ASP A 242 26.05 -7.53 -5.85
CA ASP A 242 26.61 -7.41 -4.50
C ASP A 242 27.00 -5.95 -4.21
N GLY A 243 26.35 -5.33 -3.22
CA GLY A 243 26.81 -4.08 -2.62
C GLY A 243 25.99 -2.81 -2.89
N ILE A 244 24.83 -2.85 -3.56
CA ILE A 244 23.92 -1.69 -3.56
C ILE A 244 23.01 -1.80 -2.34
N ASN A 245 23.38 -1.11 -1.25
CA ASN A 245 22.45 -0.81 -0.15
C ASN A 245 21.12 -0.33 -0.73
N SER A 246 20.02 -1.05 -0.46
CA SER A 246 18.70 -0.65 -0.94
C SER A 246 18.43 0.80 -0.52
N GLN A 247 17.96 1.63 -1.46
CA GLN A 247 17.64 3.04 -1.17
C GLN A 247 16.45 3.14 -0.20
N ILE A 248 15.63 2.08 -0.15
CA ILE A 248 14.45 1.94 0.67
C ILE A 248 14.68 0.82 1.67
N THR A 249 14.38 1.10 2.93
CA THR A 249 14.38 0.12 4.01
C THR A 249 12.96 0.03 4.56
N ILE A 250 12.44 -1.19 4.67
CA ILE A 250 11.11 -1.46 5.23
C ILE A 250 11.29 -2.44 6.38
N GLN A 251 10.94 -1.99 7.58
CA GLN A 251 10.97 -2.82 8.79
C GLN A 251 9.62 -2.72 9.47
N GLY A 252 9.10 -3.82 9.96
CA GLY A 252 7.80 -3.87 10.59
C GLY A 252 7.65 -5.01 11.57
N GLY A 253 6.60 -4.95 12.35
CA GLY A 253 6.31 -5.96 13.35
C GLY A 253 5.28 -5.49 14.36
N ARG A 254 4.94 -6.40 15.26
CA ARG A 254 4.08 -6.15 16.41
C ARG A 254 4.91 -5.59 17.56
N PHE A 255 4.38 -4.61 18.29
CA PHE A 255 5.11 -3.89 19.35
C PHE A 255 4.26 -3.69 20.62
N ASP A 256 3.46 -4.71 20.94
CA ASP A 256 2.57 -4.76 22.11
C ASP A 256 3.34 -4.53 23.43
N ASP A 257 4.56 -5.05 23.53
CA ASP A 257 5.39 -4.88 24.73
C ASP A 257 5.95 -3.45 24.85
N LEU A 258 6.34 -2.83 23.74
CA LEU A 258 6.84 -1.45 23.73
C LEU A 258 5.74 -0.48 24.20
N ILE A 259 4.53 -0.59 23.64
CA ILE A 259 3.41 0.26 24.04
C ILE A 259 3.00 0.02 25.50
N TYR A 260 3.03 -1.22 25.99
CA TYR A 260 2.81 -1.51 27.41
C TYR A 260 3.90 -0.89 28.29
N ASN A 261 5.16 -0.97 27.90
CA ASN A 261 6.25 -0.41 28.68
C ASN A 261 6.12 1.10 28.85
N LYS A 262 5.65 1.80 27.82
CA LYS A 262 5.47 3.26 27.81
C LYS A 262 4.16 3.73 28.43
N THR A 263 3.06 2.97 28.30
CA THR A 263 1.71 3.41 28.72
C THR A 263 1.14 2.66 29.91
N LYS A 264 1.72 1.50 30.27
CA LYS A 264 1.20 0.51 31.24
C LYS A 264 -0.17 -0.07 30.89
N ASN A 265 -0.64 0.16 29.67
CA ASN A 265 -1.87 -0.41 29.13
C ASN A 265 -1.55 -1.46 28.07
N ARG A 266 -2.29 -2.57 28.08
CA ARG A 266 -2.17 -3.64 27.09
C ARG A 266 -2.96 -3.24 25.85
N ILE A 267 -2.29 -2.61 24.89
CA ILE A 267 -2.89 -2.17 23.64
C ILE A 267 -2.23 -2.95 22.51
N PRO A 268 -2.98 -3.81 21.79
CA PRO A 268 -2.42 -4.50 20.64
C PRO A 268 -2.05 -3.50 19.54
N ALA A 269 -0.80 -3.55 19.09
CA ALA A 269 -0.24 -2.62 18.14
C ALA A 269 0.77 -3.30 17.20
N ALA A 270 0.61 -3.07 15.90
CA ALA A 270 1.56 -3.49 14.89
C ALA A 270 1.82 -2.37 13.91
N GLY A 271 3.00 -2.32 13.30
CA GLY A 271 3.32 -1.25 12.37
C GLY A 271 4.59 -1.49 11.58
N THR A 272 4.79 -0.67 10.58
CA THR A 272 5.96 -0.70 9.70
C THR A 272 6.44 0.70 9.43
N ILE A 273 7.75 0.85 9.34
CA ILE A 273 8.44 2.08 9.01
C ILE A 273 9.12 1.85 7.66
N VAL A 274 8.79 2.73 6.71
CA VAL A 274 9.41 2.78 5.38
C VAL A 274 10.29 4.01 5.35
N THR A 275 11.60 3.79 5.28
CA THR A 275 12.60 4.85 5.24
C THR A 275 13.25 4.91 3.87
N ILE A 276 13.33 6.11 3.30
CA ILE A 276 14.08 6.38 2.09
C ILE A 276 15.31 7.21 2.40
N LYS A 277 16.46 6.78 1.88
CA LYS A 277 17.69 7.58 1.95
C LYS A 277 17.57 8.80 1.06
N ASN A 278 17.65 9.98 1.65
CA ASN A 278 17.49 11.26 0.95
C ASN A 278 18.85 11.90 0.69
N THR A 279 18.98 12.62 -0.43
CA THR A 279 20.25 13.17 -0.93
C THR A 279 20.25 14.70 -0.96
N GLY A 280 19.66 15.33 0.07
CA GLY A 280 19.90 16.76 0.32
C GLY A 280 18.75 17.73 0.07
N LYS A 281 17.48 17.30 -0.01
CA LYS A 281 16.34 18.23 -0.10
C LYS A 281 15.45 18.13 1.12
N THR A 282 15.40 19.21 1.89
CA THR A 282 14.43 19.43 2.96
C THR A 282 13.01 19.42 2.39
N LEU A 283 12.13 18.61 2.98
CA LEU A 283 10.71 18.64 2.64
C LEU A 283 10.11 19.94 3.17
N THR A 284 9.65 20.81 2.27
CA THR A 284 9.06 22.09 2.68
C THR A 284 7.61 21.93 3.16
N LYS A 285 6.89 20.89 2.70
CA LYS A 285 5.54 20.48 3.13
C LYS A 285 5.22 19.06 2.61
N VAL A 286 4.54 18.24 3.41
CA VAL A 286 3.89 17.00 2.94
C VAL A 286 2.76 17.40 1.98
N PRO A 287 2.70 16.85 0.75
CA PRO A 287 1.67 17.23 -0.20
C PRO A 287 0.27 16.92 0.34
N ARG A 288 -0.64 17.89 0.28
CA ARG A 288 -2.07 17.66 0.55
C ARG A 288 -2.66 16.90 -0.64
N ILE A 289 -3.04 15.65 -0.41
CA ILE A 289 -3.81 14.86 -1.37
C ILE A 289 -5.28 15.18 -1.15
N LYS A 290 -6.05 15.22 -2.23
CA LYS A 290 -7.50 15.45 -2.15
C LYS A 290 -8.16 14.18 -1.64
N ASP A 291 -9.03 14.31 -0.64
CA ASP A 291 -9.86 13.21 -0.18
C ASP A 291 -10.65 12.61 -1.35
N LEU A 292 -10.33 11.37 -1.70
CA LEU A 292 -11.08 10.61 -2.69
C LEU A 292 -12.27 9.98 -1.97
N ASN A 293 -13.49 10.40 -2.34
CA ASN A 293 -14.68 9.72 -1.86
C ASN A 293 -14.73 8.30 -2.44
N PRO A 294 -14.75 7.25 -1.59
CA PRO A 294 -14.71 5.87 -2.05
C PRO A 294 -15.91 5.53 -2.93
N ASP A 295 -15.66 4.82 -4.03
CA ASP A 295 -16.72 4.32 -4.93
C ASP A 295 -17.21 2.94 -4.47
N VAL A 296 -16.31 2.18 -3.83
CA VAL A 296 -16.50 0.77 -3.48
C VAL A 296 -16.12 0.54 -2.03
N PHE A 297 -16.90 -0.27 -1.33
CA PHE A 297 -16.56 -0.78 0.00
C PHE A 297 -16.44 -2.31 -0.04
N VAL A 298 -15.38 -2.86 0.55
CA VAL A 298 -15.18 -4.32 0.65
C VAL A 298 -15.54 -4.80 2.04
N VAL A 299 -16.42 -5.79 2.10
CA VAL A 299 -16.95 -6.44 3.29
C VAL A 299 -16.55 -7.90 3.27
N GLN A 300 -16.10 -8.41 4.41
CA GLN A 300 -15.70 -9.81 4.56
C GLN A 300 -16.38 -10.48 5.74
N LEU A 301 -16.51 -11.81 5.67
CA LEU A 301 -16.92 -12.64 6.79
C LEU A 301 -16.11 -13.94 6.87
N GLY A 302 -15.01 -13.90 7.64
CA GLY A 302 -14.21 -15.08 8.00
C GLY A 302 -12.76 -14.98 7.55
N PHE A 303 -11.92 -15.95 7.95
CA PHE A 303 -10.48 -15.93 7.69
C PHE A 303 -10.15 -15.92 6.18
N GLY A 304 -10.48 -16.96 5.43
CA GLY A 304 -10.27 -17.00 3.97
C GLY A 304 -10.85 -15.79 3.22
N PRO A 305 -12.10 -15.37 3.51
CA PRO A 305 -12.68 -14.15 2.95
C PRO A 305 -11.88 -12.86 3.24
N LYS A 306 -11.24 -12.71 4.42
CA LYS A 306 -10.34 -11.58 4.70
C LYS A 306 -9.17 -11.55 3.73
N ILE A 307 -8.54 -12.70 3.53
CA ILE A 307 -7.39 -12.87 2.62
C ILE A 307 -7.79 -12.48 1.21
N ARG A 308 -8.90 -13.05 0.73
CA ARG A 308 -9.40 -12.76 -0.60
C ARG A 308 -9.76 -11.29 -0.76
N SER A 309 -10.29 -10.66 0.28
CA SER A 309 -10.61 -9.24 0.29
C SER A 309 -9.37 -8.37 0.16
N LEU A 310 -8.25 -8.70 0.81
CA LEU A 310 -6.97 -8.01 0.62
C LEU A 310 -6.52 -8.02 -0.85
N MET A 311 -6.63 -9.18 -1.51
CA MET A 311 -6.29 -9.30 -2.94
C MET A 311 -7.21 -8.43 -3.82
N ILE A 312 -8.53 -8.46 -3.56
CA ILE A 312 -9.51 -7.65 -4.29
C ILE A 312 -9.23 -6.16 -4.10
N ILE A 313 -8.87 -5.74 -2.89
CA ILE A 313 -8.51 -4.35 -2.58
C ILE A 313 -7.31 -3.95 -3.44
N ASP A 314 -6.25 -4.73 -3.49
CA ASP A 314 -5.07 -4.41 -4.33
C ASP A 314 -5.39 -4.42 -5.84
N GLU A 315 -6.24 -5.33 -6.32
CA GLU A 315 -6.70 -5.34 -7.72
C GLU A 315 -7.48 -4.06 -8.08
N LEU A 316 -8.38 -3.62 -7.20
CA LEU A 316 -9.14 -2.38 -7.37
C LEU A 316 -8.23 -1.15 -7.30
N ARG A 317 -7.20 -1.18 -6.45
CA ARG A 317 -6.15 -0.15 -6.37
C ARG A 317 -5.43 0.03 -7.69
N ARG A 318 -4.93 -1.08 -8.25
CA ARG A 318 -4.23 -1.12 -9.55
C ARG A 318 -5.15 -0.67 -10.68
N ALA A 319 -6.45 -0.86 -10.53
CA ALA A 319 -7.47 -0.36 -11.44
C ALA A 319 -7.79 1.15 -11.30
N GLY A 320 -7.23 1.83 -10.28
CA GLY A 320 -7.48 3.24 -10.00
C GLY A 320 -8.86 3.52 -9.41
N ILE A 321 -9.49 2.52 -8.78
CA ILE A 321 -10.80 2.64 -8.16
C ILE A 321 -10.60 2.91 -6.67
N PRO A 322 -11.13 4.02 -6.11
CA PRO A 322 -11.00 4.30 -4.69
C PRO A 322 -11.86 3.32 -3.88
N VAL A 323 -11.21 2.53 -3.03
CA VAL A 323 -11.82 1.50 -2.18
C VAL A 323 -11.66 1.88 -0.71
N GLN A 324 -12.68 1.55 0.08
CA GLN A 324 -12.57 1.52 1.53
C GLN A 324 -12.93 0.12 2.06
N HIS A 325 -12.38 -0.23 3.23
CA HIS A 325 -12.65 -1.51 3.88
C HIS A 325 -12.45 -1.38 5.40
N ASN A 326 -12.93 -2.39 6.13
CA ASN A 326 -12.66 -2.54 7.56
C ASN A 326 -12.38 -4.01 7.88
N LEU A 327 -11.23 -4.51 7.38
CA LEU A 327 -10.81 -5.91 7.50
C LEU A 327 -10.43 -6.31 8.93
N ALA A 328 -10.10 -5.32 9.77
CA ALA A 328 -9.83 -5.52 11.17
C ALA A 328 -11.11 -5.80 11.98
N SER A 329 -12.30 -5.41 11.50
CA SER A 329 -13.59 -5.76 12.10
C SER A 329 -14.14 -7.08 11.58
N ASP A 330 -14.67 -7.93 12.47
CA ASP A 330 -15.37 -9.17 12.09
C ASP A 330 -16.88 -8.99 11.92
N SER A 331 -17.44 -7.89 12.42
CA SER A 331 -18.89 -7.69 12.42
C SER A 331 -19.37 -7.26 11.04
N LEU A 332 -20.08 -8.17 10.35
CA LEU A 332 -20.70 -7.91 9.06
C LEU A 332 -21.62 -6.69 9.11
N SER A 333 -22.46 -6.60 10.14
CA SER A 333 -23.39 -5.49 10.34
C SER A 333 -22.66 -4.16 10.54
N ALA A 334 -21.52 -4.15 11.24
CA ALA A 334 -20.72 -2.94 11.43
C ALA A 334 -20.09 -2.48 10.11
N GLN A 335 -19.52 -3.42 9.34
CA GLN A 335 -18.93 -3.13 8.03
C GLN A 335 -19.98 -2.58 7.04
N ILE A 336 -21.19 -3.14 7.01
CA ILE A 336 -22.28 -2.64 6.13
C ILE A 336 -22.75 -1.25 6.56
N ARG A 337 -22.92 -1.00 7.87
CA ARG A 337 -23.28 0.34 8.38
C ARG A 337 -22.21 1.37 8.03
N GLU A 338 -20.94 1.00 8.10
CA GLU A 338 -19.84 1.88 7.68
C GLU A 338 -19.90 2.16 6.18
N ALA A 339 -20.16 1.15 5.34
CA ALA A 339 -20.36 1.32 3.91
C ALA A 339 -21.52 2.29 3.60
N GLU A 340 -22.65 2.16 4.30
CA GLU A 340 -23.81 3.04 4.18
C GLU A 340 -23.50 4.48 4.61
N ALA A 341 -22.85 4.65 5.77
CA ALA A 341 -22.47 5.96 6.30
C ALA A 341 -21.48 6.69 5.37
N ARG A 342 -20.62 5.95 4.67
CA ARG A 342 -19.68 6.49 3.68
C ARG A 342 -20.33 6.81 2.33
N GLY A 343 -21.56 6.38 2.10
CA GLY A 343 -22.30 6.67 0.86
C GLY A 343 -21.66 6.06 -0.39
N VAL A 344 -21.00 4.91 -0.26
CA VAL A 344 -20.38 4.21 -1.39
C VAL A 344 -21.43 3.74 -2.39
N ARG A 345 -21.04 3.63 -3.65
CA ARG A 345 -21.96 3.18 -4.70
C ARG A 345 -22.13 1.66 -4.69
N TYR A 346 -21.02 0.94 -4.54
CA TYR A 346 -21.02 -0.51 -4.51
C TYR A 346 -20.43 -1.05 -3.22
N THR A 347 -21.00 -2.14 -2.73
CA THR A 347 -20.44 -2.95 -1.66
C THR A 347 -20.13 -4.33 -2.20
N ILE A 348 -18.87 -4.75 -2.10
CA ILE A 348 -18.42 -6.10 -2.44
C ILE A 348 -18.44 -6.90 -1.15
N ILE A 349 -19.16 -8.01 -1.13
CA ILE A 349 -19.26 -8.89 0.04
C ILE A 349 -18.62 -10.22 -0.31
N VAL A 350 -17.65 -10.62 0.51
CA VAL A 350 -16.97 -11.91 0.44
C VAL A 350 -17.31 -12.69 1.71
N GLY A 351 -18.20 -13.67 1.59
CA GLY A 351 -18.48 -14.65 2.64
C GLY A 351 -17.71 -15.94 2.41
N GLN A 352 -17.91 -16.92 3.29
CA GLN A 352 -17.27 -18.24 3.18
C GLN A 352 -17.69 -18.98 1.90
N LYS A 353 -18.97 -18.91 1.54
CA LYS A 353 -19.49 -19.54 0.32
C LYS A 353 -18.87 -18.91 -0.93
N GLU A 354 -18.86 -17.59 -0.99
CA GLU A 354 -18.27 -16.83 -2.09
C GLU A 354 -16.78 -17.12 -2.24
N PHE A 355 -16.07 -17.28 -1.11
CA PHE A 355 -14.66 -17.68 -1.10
C PHE A 355 -14.44 -19.08 -1.69
N ILE A 356 -15.25 -20.07 -1.31
CA ILE A 356 -15.15 -21.45 -1.85
C ILE A 356 -15.52 -21.47 -3.34
N ASP A 357 -16.58 -20.75 -3.73
CA ASP A 357 -17.10 -20.73 -5.09
C ASP A 357 -16.28 -19.83 -6.04
N ASN A 358 -15.24 -19.14 -5.54
CA ASN A 358 -14.45 -18.13 -6.25
C ASN A 358 -15.32 -17.02 -6.89
N THR A 359 -16.36 -16.59 -6.16
CA THR A 359 -17.23 -15.50 -6.57
C THR A 359 -17.26 -14.39 -5.52
N VAL A 360 -17.96 -13.30 -5.81
CA VAL A 360 -18.22 -12.22 -4.87
C VAL A 360 -19.65 -11.73 -5.05
N ILE A 361 -20.28 -11.28 -3.96
CA ILE A 361 -21.57 -10.59 -4.06
C ILE A 361 -21.29 -9.11 -4.29
N LEU A 362 -21.78 -8.58 -5.40
CA LEU A 362 -21.77 -7.14 -5.68
C LEU A 362 -23.16 -6.57 -5.35
N ARG A 363 -23.21 -5.68 -4.36
CA ARG A 363 -24.42 -4.96 -3.95
C ARG A 363 -24.36 -3.53 -4.45
N ASP A 364 -25.34 -3.11 -5.25
CA ASP A 364 -25.53 -1.69 -5.59
C ASP A 364 -26.31 -1.03 -4.45
N MET A 365 -25.73 -0.01 -3.83
CA MET A 365 -26.33 0.66 -2.68
C MET A 365 -27.44 1.64 -3.08
N ARG A 366 -27.50 2.09 -4.34
CA ARG A 366 -28.55 2.96 -4.87
C ARG A 366 -29.77 2.14 -5.30
N GLU A 367 -29.55 1.11 -6.11
CA GLU A 367 -30.63 0.27 -6.64
C GLU A 367 -31.06 -0.83 -5.66
N ARG A 368 -30.28 -1.04 -4.58
CA ARG A 368 -30.46 -2.10 -3.58
C ARG A 368 -30.50 -3.51 -4.16
N ASN A 369 -29.95 -3.68 -5.37
CA ASN A 369 -29.83 -4.97 -6.02
C ASN A 369 -28.55 -5.70 -5.56
N GLN A 370 -28.60 -7.02 -5.49
CA GLN A 370 -27.47 -7.88 -5.16
C GLN A 370 -27.31 -8.94 -6.25
N GLU A 371 -26.08 -9.11 -6.70
CA GLU A 371 -25.75 -10.09 -7.72
C GLU A 371 -24.49 -10.85 -7.34
N ASN A 372 -24.48 -12.16 -7.61
CA ASN A 372 -23.31 -13.00 -7.45
C ASN A 372 -22.52 -12.97 -8.76
N VAL A 373 -21.28 -12.47 -8.71
CA VAL A 373 -20.46 -12.22 -9.89
C VAL A 373 -19.06 -12.78 -9.71
N ARG A 374 -18.40 -13.10 -10.82
CA ARG A 374 -16.96 -13.44 -10.80
C ARG A 374 -16.11 -12.18 -10.59
N PRO A 375 -14.90 -12.29 -10.00
CA PRO A 375 -14.01 -11.14 -9.76
C PRO A 375 -13.74 -10.27 -10.99
N GLU A 376 -13.54 -10.89 -12.15
CA GLU A 376 -13.33 -10.15 -13.41
C GLU A 376 -14.53 -9.29 -13.84
N GLN A 377 -15.74 -9.80 -13.60
CA GLN A 377 -16.98 -9.08 -13.92
C GLN A 377 -17.21 -7.94 -12.93
N MET A 378 -16.91 -8.17 -11.64
CA MET A 378 -16.92 -7.15 -10.60
C MET A 378 -16.02 -5.97 -10.99
N LEU A 379 -14.77 -6.23 -11.39
CA LEU A 379 -13.82 -5.17 -11.79
C LEU A 379 -14.35 -4.35 -12.96
N LYS A 380 -14.97 -4.98 -13.96
CA LYS A 380 -15.58 -4.28 -15.11
C LYS A 380 -16.73 -3.37 -14.68
N LYS A 381 -17.59 -3.83 -13.78
CA LYS A 381 -18.74 -3.06 -13.27
C LYS A 381 -18.28 -1.90 -12.39
N ALA A 382 -17.33 -2.14 -11.50
CA ALA A 382 -16.72 -1.11 -10.67
C ALA A 382 -16.04 -0.01 -11.52
N LYS A 383 -15.26 -0.38 -12.55
CA LYS A 383 -14.67 0.59 -13.50
C LYS A 383 -15.71 1.44 -14.22
N LYS A 384 -16.78 0.82 -14.73
CA LYS A 384 -17.87 1.53 -15.43
C LYS A 384 -18.56 2.54 -14.52
N ALA A 385 -18.71 2.18 -13.25
CA ALA A 385 -19.33 3.03 -12.25
C ALA A 385 -18.52 4.28 -11.92
N THR A 386 -17.22 4.10 -11.67
CA THR A 386 -16.27 5.20 -11.45
C THR A 386 -16.22 6.11 -12.67
N TYR A 387 -16.15 5.55 -13.88
CA TYR A 387 -16.16 6.33 -15.13
C TYR A 387 -17.43 7.19 -15.27
N ASN A 388 -18.61 6.64 -14.96
CA ASN A 388 -19.87 7.38 -15.03
C ASN A 388 -19.93 8.50 -13.98
N ARG A 389 -19.37 8.30 -12.78
CA ARG A 389 -19.28 9.35 -11.74
C ARG A 389 -18.38 10.49 -12.17
N VAL A 390 -17.20 10.19 -12.73
CA VAL A 390 -16.31 11.20 -13.29
C VAL A 390 -17.05 11.99 -14.37
N LYS A 391 -17.78 11.32 -15.28
CA LYS A 391 -18.56 11.97 -16.32
C LYS A 391 -19.69 12.86 -15.77
N GLU A 392 -20.44 12.39 -14.77
CA GLU A 392 -21.47 13.19 -14.08
C GLU A 392 -20.87 14.44 -13.42
N ILE A 393 -19.76 14.30 -12.68
CA ILE A 393 -19.05 15.43 -12.06
C ILE A 393 -18.53 16.39 -13.12
N THR A 394 -17.93 15.88 -14.20
CA THR A 394 -17.42 16.73 -15.30
C THR A 394 -18.56 17.46 -16.02
N CYS A 395 -19.73 16.83 -16.17
CA CYS A 395 -20.93 17.47 -16.72
C CYS A 395 -21.51 18.54 -15.78
N VAL A 396 -21.55 18.31 -14.47
CA VAL A 396 -22.04 19.29 -13.48
C VAL A 396 -21.08 20.49 -13.36
N VAL A 397 -19.77 20.25 -13.36
CA VAL A 397 -18.75 21.32 -13.38
C VAL A 397 -18.78 22.09 -14.69
N CYS A 398 -19.00 21.41 -15.83
CA CYS A 398 -19.27 22.09 -17.10
C CYS A 398 -20.55 22.93 -17.03
N LEU A 399 -21.67 22.41 -16.48
CA LEU A 399 -22.91 23.19 -16.36
C LEU A 399 -22.73 24.46 -15.51
N LEU A 400 -21.89 24.41 -14.47
CA LEU A 400 -21.55 25.57 -13.62
C LEU A 400 -20.59 26.55 -14.29
N MET A 401 -19.74 26.10 -15.24
CA MET A 401 -18.84 26.98 -16.01
C MET A 401 -19.43 27.48 -17.35
N ILE A 402 -20.58 26.96 -17.79
CA ILE A 402 -21.22 27.33 -19.06
C ILE A 402 -22.15 28.56 -18.93
N CYS A 403 -21.96 29.41 -17.92
CA CYS A 403 -22.51 30.78 -17.97
C CYS A 403 -21.71 31.74 -18.88
N SER A 404 -20.64 31.29 -19.55
CA SER A 404 -19.94 32.13 -20.53
C SER A 404 -18.99 31.35 -21.44
N CYS A 405 -19.53 30.62 -22.43
CA CYS A 405 -18.88 30.41 -23.75
C CYS A 405 -19.80 29.65 -24.72
N PRO A 406 -20.01 30.13 -25.96
CA PRO A 406 -20.73 29.38 -26.98
C PRO A 406 -19.77 28.40 -27.66
N HIS A 407 -19.81 27.13 -27.27
CA HIS A 407 -19.32 26.06 -28.13
C HIS A 407 -20.54 25.28 -28.65
N MET A 408 -20.86 25.47 -29.93
CA MET A 408 -21.97 24.80 -30.60
C MET A 408 -21.80 23.28 -30.52
N ALA A 409 -22.56 22.65 -29.62
CA ALA A 409 -22.82 21.22 -29.68
C ALA A 409 -23.76 20.94 -30.86
N ILE A 410 -23.34 20.09 -31.79
CA ILE A 410 -24.22 19.62 -32.87
C ILE A 410 -25.15 18.57 -32.26
N ASN A 411 -26.34 19.00 -31.84
CA ASN A 411 -27.39 18.12 -31.34
C ASN A 411 -28.18 17.55 -32.53
N VAL A 412 -28.15 16.22 -32.70
CA VAL A 412 -29.01 15.51 -33.65
C VAL A 412 -30.16 14.87 -32.88
N GLN A 413 -31.35 15.44 -32.99
CA GLN A 413 -32.59 14.92 -32.41
C GLN A 413 -33.55 14.47 -33.52
N VAL A 414 -34.26 13.38 -33.28
CA VAL A 414 -35.36 12.91 -34.14
C VAL A 414 -36.51 12.53 -33.23
N ASP A 415 -37.61 13.27 -33.33
CA ASP A 415 -38.82 12.99 -32.56
C ASP A 415 -39.64 11.88 -33.23
N LYS A 416 -40.24 11.02 -32.43
CA LYS A 416 -41.05 9.89 -32.89
C LYS A 416 -42.49 10.36 -33.11
N ASN A 417 -43.05 10.09 -34.30
CA ASN A 417 -44.46 10.34 -34.55
C ASN A 417 -45.31 9.16 -34.03
N ASN A 418 -46.55 9.44 -33.65
CA ASN A 418 -47.44 8.46 -32.99
C ASN A 418 -47.74 7.19 -33.82
N ASN A 419 -47.59 7.23 -35.14
CA ASN A 419 -47.82 6.09 -36.05
C ASN A 419 -46.54 5.44 -36.62
N GLU A 420 -45.36 5.70 -36.03
CA GLU A 420 -44.09 5.20 -36.57
C GLU A 420 -43.52 4.02 -35.76
N SER A 421 -43.04 2.99 -36.46
CA SER A 421 -42.33 1.87 -35.83
C SER A 421 -40.94 2.30 -35.34
N SER A 422 -40.47 1.70 -34.25
CA SER A 422 -39.16 2.02 -33.65
C SER A 422 -38.01 1.84 -34.65
N ALA A 423 -38.12 0.88 -35.57
CA ALA A 423 -37.13 0.64 -36.62
C ALA A 423 -37.01 1.81 -37.61
N ASN A 424 -38.13 2.46 -37.96
CA ASN A 424 -38.13 3.62 -38.86
C ASN A 424 -37.54 4.87 -38.18
N VAL A 425 -37.83 5.09 -36.90
CA VAL A 425 -37.22 6.16 -36.09
C VAL A 425 -35.69 6.00 -36.05
N ILE A 426 -35.21 4.79 -35.78
CA ILE A 426 -33.77 4.47 -35.76
C ILE A 426 -33.14 4.72 -37.14
N ARG A 427 -33.83 4.37 -38.23
CA ARG A 427 -33.31 4.58 -39.60
C ARG A 427 -33.18 6.07 -39.93
N ARG A 428 -34.15 6.90 -39.54
CA ARG A 428 -34.08 8.37 -39.73
C ARG A 428 -32.99 9.00 -38.86
N PHE A 429 -32.89 8.58 -37.60
CA PHE A 429 -31.82 9.03 -36.71
C PHE A 429 -30.45 8.69 -37.29
N THR A 430 -30.26 7.45 -37.77
CA THR A 430 -29.01 7.00 -38.39
C THR A 430 -28.65 7.82 -39.63
N LYS A 431 -29.62 8.12 -40.50
CA LYS A 431 -29.41 8.95 -41.70
C LYS A 431 -29.02 10.39 -41.34
N ARG A 432 -29.63 10.95 -40.28
CA ARG A 432 -29.34 12.31 -39.78
C ARG A 432 -27.98 12.41 -39.10
N VAL A 433 -27.57 11.36 -38.37
CA VAL A 433 -26.23 11.25 -37.76
C VAL A 433 -25.14 11.09 -38.84
N GLN A 434 -25.41 10.36 -39.93
CA GLN A 434 -24.50 10.24 -41.06
C GLN A 434 -24.31 11.58 -41.80
N GLY A 435 -25.40 12.33 -42.04
CA GLY A 435 -25.34 13.66 -42.68
C GLY A 435 -24.65 14.73 -41.83
N ALA A 436 -24.67 14.60 -40.50
CA ALA A 436 -24.02 15.53 -39.57
C ALA A 436 -22.47 15.39 -39.52
N GLY A 437 -21.87 14.47 -40.29
CA GLY A 437 -20.42 14.30 -40.35
C GLY A 437 -19.77 13.77 -39.05
N ILE A 438 -20.58 13.35 -38.07
CA ILE A 438 -20.12 12.87 -36.75
C ILE A 438 -19.35 11.55 -36.89
N ILE A 439 -19.82 10.64 -37.74
CA ILE A 439 -19.21 9.30 -37.92
C ILE A 439 -17.79 9.39 -38.53
N PRO A 440 -17.53 10.16 -39.60
CA PRO A 440 -16.17 10.41 -40.09
C PRO A 440 -15.24 10.98 -39.01
N LYS A 441 -15.72 11.93 -38.19
CA LYS A 441 -14.94 12.57 -37.11
C LYS A 441 -14.58 11.57 -35.99
N VAL A 442 -15.53 10.73 -35.60
CA VAL A 442 -15.33 9.66 -34.59
C VAL A 442 -14.47 8.53 -35.13
N ARG A 443 -14.57 8.19 -36.41
CA ARG A 443 -13.70 7.21 -37.07
C ARG A 443 -12.26 7.73 -37.21
N GLY A 444 -12.06 9.01 -37.50
CA GLY A 444 -10.73 9.64 -37.56
C GLY A 444 -9.97 9.56 -36.22
N GLY A 445 -10.67 9.68 -35.08
CA GLY A 445 -10.07 9.57 -33.76
C GLY A 445 -9.77 8.13 -33.29
N ARG A 446 -10.49 7.12 -33.80
CA ARG A 446 -10.32 5.72 -33.37
C ARG A 446 -9.14 4.99 -34.03
N TYR A 447 -8.68 5.43 -35.20
CA TYR A 447 -7.70 4.67 -35.99
C TYR A 447 -6.26 5.20 -35.96
N TYR A 448 -5.97 6.29 -35.24
CA TYR A 448 -4.62 6.90 -35.24
C TYR A 448 -3.86 6.93 -33.90
N SER A 449 -4.40 6.36 -32.82
CA SER A 449 -3.68 6.22 -31.54
C SER A 449 -3.44 4.76 -31.15
N ARG A 450 -2.86 3.96 -32.05
CA ARG A 450 -2.16 2.73 -31.62
C ARG A 450 -0.76 3.09 -31.16
N VAL A 451 -0.44 2.77 -29.91
CA VAL A 451 0.95 2.72 -29.45
C VAL A 451 1.66 1.67 -30.29
N LYS A 452 2.62 2.09 -31.12
CA LYS A 452 3.37 1.17 -31.99
C LYS A 452 4.12 0.17 -31.12
N SER A 453 4.09 -1.12 -31.47
CA SER A 453 4.85 -2.14 -30.73
C SER A 453 6.36 -1.85 -30.78
N ARG A 454 7.10 -2.34 -29.79
CA ARG A 454 8.55 -2.13 -29.65
C ARG A 454 9.32 -2.53 -30.93
N ASN A 455 8.88 -3.60 -31.61
CA ASN A 455 9.45 -4.03 -32.88
C ASN A 455 9.18 -3.05 -34.03
N VAL A 456 7.97 -2.51 -34.15
CA VAL A 456 7.63 -1.52 -35.19
C VAL A 456 8.41 -0.21 -34.97
N GLN A 457 8.58 0.21 -33.71
CA GLN A 457 9.42 1.36 -33.37
C GLN A 457 10.89 1.12 -33.73
N ARG A 458 11.43 -0.06 -33.43
CA ARG A 458 12.81 -0.46 -33.76
C ARG A 458 13.05 -0.46 -35.27
N VAL A 459 12.19 -1.09 -36.06
CA VAL A 459 12.30 -1.13 -37.53
C VAL A 459 12.18 0.28 -38.13
N SER A 460 11.27 1.11 -37.62
CA SER A 460 11.15 2.49 -38.09
C SER A 460 12.38 3.33 -37.77
N LYS A 461 13.04 3.09 -36.63
CA LYS A 461 14.28 3.79 -36.25
C LYS A 461 15.45 3.36 -37.13
N LEU A 462 15.58 2.06 -37.40
CA LEU A 462 16.58 1.53 -38.33
C LEU A 462 16.43 2.12 -39.74
N LYS A 463 15.21 2.20 -40.27
CA LYS A 463 14.94 2.86 -41.57
C LYS A 463 15.31 4.34 -41.59
N LYS A 464 15.13 5.05 -40.47
CA LYS A 464 15.54 6.46 -40.37
C LYS A 464 17.06 6.62 -40.32
N LEU A 465 17.76 5.70 -39.67
CA LEU A 465 19.23 5.70 -39.64
C LEU A 465 19.80 5.41 -41.03
N ALA A 466 19.31 4.37 -41.71
CA ALA A 466 19.75 4.06 -43.08
C ALA A 466 19.51 5.23 -44.06
N LYS A 467 18.33 5.88 -43.99
CA LYS A 467 18.06 7.09 -44.79
C LYS A 467 18.97 8.27 -44.46
N LYS A 468 19.39 8.37 -43.19
CA LYS A 468 20.30 9.43 -42.75
C LYS A 468 21.71 9.18 -43.28
N GLU A 469 22.16 7.93 -43.25
CA GLU A 469 23.45 7.51 -43.83
C GLU A 469 23.47 7.76 -45.35
N GLU A 470 22.41 7.35 -46.07
CA GLU A 470 22.27 7.58 -47.50
C GLU A 470 22.24 9.09 -47.84
N TYR A 471 21.55 9.89 -47.03
CA TYR A 471 21.55 11.35 -47.17
C TYR A 471 22.93 11.95 -46.92
N GLU A 472 23.67 11.49 -45.91
CA GLU A 472 25.04 11.92 -45.61
C GLU A 472 26.02 11.54 -46.73
N GLU A 473 25.86 10.37 -47.36
CA GLU A 473 26.64 9.96 -48.54
C GLU A 473 26.34 10.85 -49.75
N LEU A 474 25.07 11.14 -50.02
CA LEU A 474 24.67 12.06 -51.10
C LEU A 474 25.18 13.48 -50.86
N LEU A 475 25.30 13.91 -49.60
CA LEU A 475 25.88 15.18 -49.21
C LEU A 475 27.40 15.19 -49.46
N LYS A 476 28.11 14.11 -49.11
CA LYS A 476 29.55 13.94 -49.40
C LYS A 476 29.85 13.90 -50.90
N LEU A 477 28.95 13.31 -51.70
CA LEU A 477 29.05 13.28 -53.17
C LEU A 477 28.62 14.61 -53.82
N GLY A 478 28.25 15.63 -53.04
CA GLY A 478 27.86 16.95 -53.53
C GLY A 478 26.51 17.00 -54.26
N LYS A 479 25.70 15.94 -54.16
CA LYS A 479 24.43 15.82 -54.89
C LYS A 479 23.25 16.47 -54.15
N VAL A 480 23.44 16.91 -52.90
CA VAL A 480 22.42 17.54 -52.06
C VAL A 480 23.02 18.75 -51.34
N GLN A 481 22.31 19.88 -51.35
CA GLN A 481 22.72 21.10 -50.64
C GLN A 481 22.23 21.09 -49.18
N GLU A 482 23.09 21.52 -48.25
CA GLU A 482 22.77 21.56 -46.82
C GLU A 482 21.75 22.68 -46.51
N GLN A 483 20.55 22.31 -46.06
CA GLN A 483 19.57 23.28 -45.58
C GLN A 483 19.93 23.73 -44.15
N LYS A 484 20.46 24.96 -44.01
CA LYS A 484 20.61 25.61 -42.70
C LYS A 484 19.24 25.84 -42.07
N SER A 485 18.89 25.11 -41.01
CA SER A 485 17.63 25.33 -40.30
C SER A 485 17.71 26.62 -39.49
N PHE A 486 16.98 27.66 -39.90
CA PHE A 486 16.68 28.79 -39.01
C PHE A 486 15.72 28.28 -37.93
N ARG A 487 16.22 28.11 -36.70
CA ARG A 487 15.35 27.90 -35.53
C ARG A 487 14.81 29.26 -35.08
N ARG A 488 13.49 29.41 -35.12
CA ARG A 488 12.73 30.43 -34.37
C ARG A 488 12.18 29.78 -33.10
#